data_AF-A0A816JD41-F1
#
_entry.id   AF-A0A816JD41-F1
#
_cell.length_a   1.000
_cell.length_b   1.000
_cell.length_c   1.000
_cell.angle_alpha   90.00
_cell.angle_beta   90.00
_cell.angle_gamma   90.00
#
_symmetry.space_group_name_H-M   'P 1'
#
loop_
_entity.id
_entity.type
_entity.pdbx_description
1 polymer ?
#
loop_
_entity_poly.entity_id
_entity_poly.type
_entity_poly.pdbx_seq_one_letter_code
_entity_poly.pdbx_strand_id
1 'polypeptide(L)'
;MQDSEAGEIPQDLMIEIAARLPAKSVMRFKCISKFWSSLPLSTHFCNRFLTYQSQQPRFYMSLVHRLEYTKSLLLSSTPTTTCQSSSLEFHQDLTIRGMVGNLLRVLHGFICFTVKSEARIYNPSTRQLVILPSIQESFVKGYPHYFSLYFICHDPVSDQYKLLCVITALLSREGLDEQEKEELASVPETISEHWVFVLEAGGSWKRVAKDFQTPHHPSRLQVTMKNVLYYLAFTDSSQTCVLVSFDIRSEELSMIKLPPPPGKRLALINYGGKVAVFDFSLLKENGLVDLWVVEHWRNKEWSRKTLFLQPCQMHLVTHCFFT
;
A
#
# COMPACT_ATOMS: atom_id res chain seq x y z
N MET A 1 -16.17 17.41 58.82
CA MET A 1 -15.98 16.31 57.86
C MET A 1 -15.06 16.84 56.80
N GLN A 2 -13.83 16.29 56.72
CA GLN A 2 -12.89 16.57 55.65
C GLN A 2 -13.48 16.01 54.36
N ASP A 3 -13.65 16.87 53.35
CA ASP A 3 -13.85 16.42 51.97
C ASP A 3 -12.66 15.54 51.59
N SER A 4 -12.91 14.28 51.28
CA SER A 4 -11.89 13.44 50.67
C SER A 4 -11.62 14.01 49.28
N GLU A 5 -10.43 14.57 49.06
CA GLU A 5 -9.90 14.79 47.71
C GLU A 5 -9.91 13.44 46.99
N ALA A 6 -10.91 13.23 46.15
CA ALA A 6 -10.90 12.12 45.20
C ALA A 6 -9.68 12.35 44.31
N GLY A 7 -8.63 11.56 44.48
CA GLY A 7 -7.42 11.67 43.69
C GLY A 7 -7.75 11.64 42.21
N GLU A 8 -7.58 12.77 41.51
CA GLU A 8 -7.78 12.84 40.08
C GLU A 8 -6.76 11.95 39.38
N ILE A 9 -7.23 11.10 38.46
CA ILE A 9 -6.35 10.27 37.65
C ILE A 9 -5.53 11.21 36.73
N PRO A 10 -4.19 11.17 36.78
CA PRO A 10 -3.33 11.95 35.89
C PRO A 10 -3.70 11.77 34.40
N GLN A 11 -3.64 12.85 33.62
CA GLN A 11 -3.99 12.84 32.20
C GLN A 11 -3.16 11.83 31.39
N ASP A 12 -1.88 11.67 31.72
CA ASP A 12 -1.01 10.70 31.07
C ASP A 12 -1.49 9.26 31.27
N LEU A 13 -1.96 8.93 32.47
CA LEU A 13 -2.54 7.62 32.75
C LEU A 13 -3.86 7.42 31.99
N MET A 14 -4.69 8.46 31.87
CA MET A 14 -5.90 8.39 31.04
C MET A 14 -5.57 8.15 29.57
N ILE A 15 -4.53 8.81 29.02
CA ILE A 15 -4.04 8.59 27.64
C ILE A 15 -3.57 7.15 27.47
N GLU A 16 -2.76 6.62 28.39
CA GLU A 16 -2.25 5.25 28.32
C GLU A 16 -3.37 4.19 28.43
N ILE A 17 -4.36 4.42 29.29
CA ILE A 17 -5.55 3.57 29.38
C ILE A 17 -6.32 3.62 28.05
N ALA A 18 -6.61 4.83 27.56
CA ALA A 18 -7.36 5.04 26.33
C ALA A 18 -6.68 4.41 25.10
N ALA A 19 -5.35 4.50 25.02
CA ALA A 19 -4.56 3.99 23.91
C ALA A 19 -4.62 2.45 23.79
N ARG A 20 -4.94 1.75 24.89
CA ARG A 20 -5.07 0.28 24.95
C ARG A 20 -6.50 -0.21 24.70
N LEU A 21 -7.49 0.69 24.70
CA LEU A 21 -8.88 0.33 24.49
C LEU A 21 -9.18 0.14 23.00
N PRO A 22 -10.24 -0.62 22.65
CA PRO A 22 -10.71 -0.69 21.27
C PRO A 22 -11.10 0.70 20.75
N ALA A 23 -10.82 0.99 19.46
CA ALA A 23 -11.13 2.27 18.83
C ALA A 23 -12.58 2.73 19.07
N LYS A 24 -13.53 1.79 19.01
CA LYS A 24 -14.96 2.04 19.26
C LYS A 24 -15.23 2.61 20.65
N SER A 25 -14.50 2.15 21.67
CA SER A 25 -14.62 2.65 23.04
C SER A 25 -14.07 4.07 23.15
N VAL A 26 -12.89 4.33 22.58
CA VAL A 26 -12.28 5.67 22.52
C VAL A 26 -13.22 6.66 21.85
N MET A 27 -13.85 6.28 20.74
CA MET A 27 -14.78 7.16 20.03
C MET A 27 -16.06 7.47 20.81
N ARG A 28 -16.52 6.57 21.68
CA ARG A 28 -17.65 6.83 22.59
C ARG A 28 -17.27 7.80 23.70
N PHE A 29 -16.01 7.78 24.14
CA PHE A 29 -15.53 8.66 25.20
C PHE A 29 -15.48 10.13 24.81
N LYS A 30 -15.51 10.45 23.51
CA LYS A 30 -15.65 11.84 23.03
C LYS A 30 -16.83 12.59 23.64
N CYS A 31 -17.87 11.88 24.08
CA CYS A 31 -19.06 12.46 24.72
C CYS A 31 -18.89 12.75 26.22
N ILE A 32 -17.79 12.34 26.85
CA ILE A 32 -17.59 12.45 28.31
C ILE A 32 -17.11 13.85 28.70
N SER A 33 -16.06 14.37 28.03
CA SER A 33 -15.50 15.68 28.34
C SER A 33 -14.72 16.27 27.17
N LYS A 34 -14.33 17.54 27.27
CA LYS A 34 -13.47 18.21 26.28
C LYS A 34 -12.12 17.50 26.09
N PHE A 35 -11.54 16.98 27.18
CA PHE A 35 -10.30 16.20 27.15
C PHE A 35 -10.47 14.93 26.30
N TRP A 36 -11.50 14.13 26.57
CA TRP A 36 -11.74 12.91 25.80
C TRP A 36 -12.11 13.18 24.33
N SER A 37 -12.79 14.30 24.06
CA SER A 37 -13.12 14.74 22.70
C SER A 37 -11.88 15.13 21.88
N SER A 38 -10.84 15.68 22.53
CA SER A 38 -9.60 16.09 21.86
C SER A 38 -8.60 14.95 21.65
N LEU A 39 -8.67 13.84 22.41
CA LEU A 39 -7.73 12.72 22.28
C LEU A 39 -7.56 12.21 20.84
N PRO A 40 -8.63 11.89 20.07
CA PRO A 40 -8.47 11.37 18.70
C PRO A 40 -7.90 12.39 17.70
N LEU A 41 -7.79 13.66 18.09
CA LEU A 41 -7.20 14.73 17.29
C LEU A 41 -5.73 14.98 17.67
N SER A 42 -5.25 14.38 18.76
CA SER A 42 -3.87 14.54 19.24
C SER A 42 -2.95 13.53 18.56
N THR A 43 -1.90 14.03 17.90
CA THR A 43 -0.82 13.21 17.34
C THR A 43 -0.19 12.30 18.40
N HIS A 44 0.03 12.78 19.63
CA HIS A 44 0.59 11.97 20.70
C HIS A 44 -0.29 10.75 21.01
N PHE A 45 -1.59 10.97 21.19
CA PHE A 45 -2.54 9.89 21.45
C PHE A 45 -2.60 8.92 20.27
N CYS A 46 -2.70 9.42 19.04
CA CYS A 46 -2.74 8.59 17.83
C CYS A 46 -1.49 7.71 17.71
N ASN A 47 -0.29 8.25 17.93
CA ASN A 47 0.95 7.48 17.88
C ASN A 47 1.01 6.39 18.95
N ARG A 48 0.59 6.69 20.18
CA ARG A 48 0.47 5.70 21.26
C ARG A 48 -0.55 4.62 20.90
N PHE A 49 -1.73 5.02 20.46
CA PHE A 49 -2.81 4.13 20.05
C PHE A 49 -2.34 3.19 18.93
N LEU A 50 -1.70 3.70 17.88
CA LEU A 50 -1.16 2.91 16.77
C LEU A 50 -0.07 1.93 17.23
N THR A 51 0.78 2.35 18.17
CA THR A 51 1.82 1.47 18.75
C THR A 51 1.18 0.27 19.44
N TYR A 52 0.14 0.47 20.26
CA TYR A 52 -0.57 -0.64 20.90
C TYR A 52 -1.37 -1.48 19.90
N GLN A 53 -2.04 -0.87 18.92
CA GLN A 53 -2.75 -1.63 17.88
C GLN A 53 -1.81 -2.48 17.02
N SER A 54 -0.56 -2.04 16.81
CA SER A 54 0.44 -2.83 16.07
C SER A 54 0.79 -4.16 16.77
N GLN A 55 0.61 -4.23 18.10
CA GLN A 55 0.82 -5.45 18.89
C GLN A 55 -0.38 -6.41 18.83
N GLN A 56 -1.54 -5.94 18.36
CA GLN A 56 -2.76 -6.72 18.18
C GLN A 56 -3.23 -6.59 16.73
N PRO A 57 -2.50 -7.18 15.77
CA PRO A 57 -2.76 -6.99 14.36
C PRO A 57 -4.17 -7.46 14.01
N ARG A 58 -4.84 -6.65 13.19
CA ARG A 58 -6.16 -6.97 12.63
C ARG A 58 -6.02 -7.18 11.14
N PHE A 59 -6.56 -8.29 10.65
CA PHE A 59 -6.63 -8.56 9.23
C PHE A 59 -7.86 -7.91 8.63
N TYR A 60 -7.69 -7.27 7.48
CA TYR A 60 -8.77 -6.79 6.64
C TYR A 60 -8.76 -7.56 5.34
N MET A 61 -9.93 -8.05 4.93
CA MET A 61 -10.11 -8.79 3.68
C MET A 61 -11.21 -8.12 2.88
N SER A 62 -10.97 -7.90 1.60
CA SER A 62 -11.96 -7.40 0.66
C SER A 62 -12.29 -8.48 -0.35
N LEU A 63 -13.56 -8.86 -0.43
CA LEU A 63 -14.10 -9.74 -1.45
C LEU A 63 -14.83 -8.87 -2.47
N VAL A 64 -14.40 -8.93 -3.72
CA VAL A 64 -14.98 -8.12 -4.81
C VAL A 64 -15.51 -9.07 -5.87
N HIS A 65 -16.76 -8.88 -6.28
CA HIS A 65 -17.33 -9.68 -7.37
C HIS A 65 -16.66 -9.31 -8.69
N ARG A 66 -16.16 -10.31 -9.41
CA ARG A 66 -15.32 -10.12 -10.61
C ARG A 66 -16.00 -9.26 -11.69
N LEU A 67 -17.30 -9.44 -11.89
CA LEU A 67 -18.07 -8.77 -12.96
C LEU A 67 -18.87 -7.55 -12.47
N GLU A 68 -19.07 -7.44 -11.16
CA GLU A 68 -19.87 -6.37 -10.56
C GLU A 68 -19.08 -5.78 -9.40
N TYR A 69 -18.16 -4.86 -9.71
CA TYR A 69 -17.30 -4.23 -8.71
C TYR A 69 -18.08 -3.49 -7.60
N THR A 70 -19.36 -3.18 -7.84
CA THR A 70 -20.32 -2.64 -6.86
C THR A 70 -20.71 -3.65 -5.78
N LYS A 71 -20.58 -4.95 -6.04
CA LYS A 71 -20.74 -6.01 -5.04
C LYS A 71 -19.39 -6.29 -4.41
N SER A 72 -19.19 -5.71 -3.24
CA SER A 72 -17.98 -5.90 -2.44
C SER A 72 -18.33 -6.09 -0.96
N LEU A 73 -17.52 -6.91 -0.29
CA LEU A 73 -17.63 -7.17 1.12
C LEU A 73 -16.28 -6.88 1.76
N LEU A 74 -16.29 -6.09 2.84
CA LEU A 74 -15.13 -5.93 3.70
C LEU A 74 -15.34 -6.75 4.98
N LEU A 75 -14.37 -7.60 5.24
CA LEU A 75 -14.30 -8.40 6.46
C LEU A 75 -13.13 -7.90 7.30
N SER A 76 -13.29 -7.99 8.62
CA SER A 76 -12.20 -7.75 9.56
C SER A 76 -12.10 -8.89 10.54
N SER A 77 -10.88 -9.25 10.94
CA SER A 77 -10.66 -10.26 11.97
C SER A 77 -10.92 -9.67 13.36
N THR A 78 -11.23 -10.52 14.33
CA THR A 78 -11.08 -10.15 15.74
C THR A 78 -9.58 -9.92 16.04
N PRO A 79 -9.23 -8.93 16.89
CA PRO A 79 -7.86 -8.84 17.39
C PRO A 79 -7.58 -10.09 18.23
N THR A 80 -6.51 -10.82 17.92
CA THR A 80 -6.10 -12.01 18.65
C THR A 80 -5.61 -11.61 20.03
N THR A 81 -6.50 -11.64 21.03
CA THR A 81 -6.16 -11.34 22.42
C THR A 81 -5.48 -12.52 23.13
N THR A 82 -5.46 -13.72 22.52
CA THR A 82 -4.88 -14.92 23.11
C THR A 82 -4.21 -15.81 22.05
N CYS A 83 -3.05 -16.37 22.39
CA CYS A 83 -2.30 -17.33 21.56
C CYS A 83 -2.97 -18.72 21.44
N GLN A 84 -4.23 -18.87 21.87
CA GLN A 84 -4.88 -20.18 22.04
C GLN A 84 -5.95 -20.50 21.00
N SER A 85 -6.45 -19.53 20.22
CA SER A 85 -7.38 -19.82 19.13
C SER A 85 -6.62 -20.14 17.85
N SER A 86 -6.71 -21.38 17.38
CA SER A 86 -6.18 -21.81 16.08
C SER A 86 -7.04 -21.35 14.90
N SER A 87 -8.19 -20.71 15.15
CA SER A 87 -9.09 -20.18 14.12
C SER A 87 -9.05 -18.65 14.07
N LEU A 88 -8.91 -18.13 12.85
CA LEU A 88 -9.01 -16.71 12.55
C LEU A 88 -10.45 -16.42 12.10
N GLU A 89 -11.24 -15.82 12.99
CA GLU A 89 -12.63 -15.49 12.68
C GLU A 89 -12.74 -14.14 11.97
N PHE A 90 -13.39 -14.14 10.82
CA PHE A 90 -13.68 -12.94 10.04
C PHE A 90 -15.14 -12.56 10.22
N HIS A 91 -15.37 -11.31 10.63
CA HIS A 91 -16.71 -10.75 10.71
C HIS A 91 -16.91 -9.71 9.61
N GLN A 92 -18.11 -9.71 9.04
CA GLN A 92 -18.57 -8.59 8.24
C GLN A 92 -18.71 -7.37 9.13
N ASP A 93 -17.94 -6.33 8.85
CA ASP A 93 -18.13 -5.06 9.51
C ASP A 93 -19.24 -4.29 8.79
N LEU A 94 -20.49 -4.56 9.19
CA LEU A 94 -21.69 -3.90 8.67
C LEU A 94 -21.67 -2.37 8.86
N THR A 95 -20.77 -1.86 9.70
CA THR A 95 -20.63 -0.41 9.95
C THR A 95 -19.76 0.27 8.90
N ILE A 96 -19.04 -0.51 8.10
CA ILE A 96 -18.28 -0.06 6.95
C ILE A 96 -19.21 -0.21 5.73
N ARG A 97 -19.60 0.91 5.11
CA ARG A 97 -20.36 0.86 3.84
C ARG A 97 -19.57 -0.03 2.88
N GLY A 98 -20.26 -0.93 2.18
CA GLY A 98 -19.63 -1.81 1.18
C GLY A 98 -18.65 -0.99 0.34
N MET A 99 -17.36 -1.28 0.50
CA MET A 99 -16.30 -0.54 -0.18
C MET A 99 -16.25 -1.00 -1.62
N VAL A 100 -17.16 -0.49 -2.45
CA VAL A 100 -17.19 -0.72 -3.89
C VAL A 100 -15.81 -0.39 -4.44
N GLY A 101 -15.01 -1.37 -4.83
CA GLY A 101 -13.67 -1.10 -5.36
C GLY A 101 -12.57 -2.05 -4.92
N ASN A 102 -11.35 -1.75 -5.37
CA ASN A 102 -10.16 -2.54 -5.09
C ASN A 102 -9.45 -2.01 -3.85
N LEU A 103 -9.27 -2.87 -2.83
CA LEU A 103 -8.39 -2.59 -1.70
C LEU A 103 -6.95 -2.43 -2.20
N LEU A 104 -6.31 -1.31 -1.86
CA LEU A 104 -4.92 -1.05 -2.23
C LEU A 104 -3.98 -1.36 -1.07
N ARG A 105 -4.25 -0.76 0.09
CA ARG A 105 -3.36 -0.88 1.27
C ARG A 105 -4.09 -0.48 2.54
N VAL A 106 -3.69 -1.08 3.66
CA VAL A 106 -3.96 -0.57 5.00
C VAL A 106 -2.67 0.04 5.56
N LEU A 107 -2.72 1.30 6.00
CA LEU A 107 -1.59 2.03 6.57
C LEU A 107 -2.05 2.78 7.82
N HIS A 108 -1.45 2.48 8.98
CA HIS A 108 -1.76 3.14 10.25
C HIS A 108 -3.28 3.22 10.56
N GLY A 109 -4.00 2.13 10.29
CA GLY A 109 -5.45 2.06 10.49
C GLY A 109 -6.28 2.73 9.40
N PHE A 110 -5.68 3.46 8.46
CA PHE A 110 -6.36 3.94 7.26
C PHE A 110 -6.43 2.86 6.19
N ILE A 111 -7.59 2.72 5.57
CA ILE A 111 -7.82 1.83 4.45
C ILE A 111 -7.87 2.67 3.17
N CYS A 112 -6.90 2.45 2.28
CA CYS A 112 -6.88 3.06 0.95
C CYS A 112 -7.42 2.08 -0.09
N PHE A 113 -8.35 2.55 -0.92
CA PHE A 113 -9.00 1.75 -1.95
C PHE A 113 -9.40 2.63 -3.15
N THR A 114 -9.69 2.01 -4.29
CA THR A 114 -10.06 2.72 -5.51
C THR A 114 -11.43 2.32 -6.04
N VAL A 115 -12.21 3.31 -6.46
CA VAL A 115 -13.55 3.15 -7.04
C VAL A 115 -13.58 3.84 -8.40
N LYS A 116 -13.78 3.11 -9.50
CA LYS A 116 -13.77 3.70 -10.86
C LYS A 116 -12.58 4.65 -11.09
N SER A 117 -11.39 4.23 -10.64
CA SER A 117 -10.12 4.99 -10.68
C SER A 117 -9.99 6.18 -9.72
N GLU A 118 -10.98 6.47 -8.87
CA GLU A 118 -10.87 7.47 -7.80
C GLU A 118 -10.30 6.83 -6.52
N ALA A 119 -9.23 7.40 -5.98
CA ALA A 119 -8.69 6.98 -4.70
C ALA A 119 -9.54 7.50 -3.53
N ARG A 120 -9.74 6.63 -2.55
CA ARG A 120 -10.49 6.91 -1.32
C ARG A 120 -9.72 6.41 -0.12
N ILE A 121 -9.86 7.14 0.99
CA ILE A 121 -9.25 6.80 2.28
C ILE A 121 -10.35 6.71 3.31
N TYR A 122 -10.46 5.56 3.94
CA TYR A 122 -11.43 5.31 4.99
C TYR A 122 -10.73 5.07 6.32
N ASN A 123 -11.22 5.71 7.37
CA ASN A 123 -10.81 5.46 8.74
C ASN A 123 -11.91 4.64 9.44
N PRO A 124 -11.73 3.33 9.69
CA PRO A 124 -12.71 2.50 10.38
C PRO A 124 -12.99 2.95 11.82
N SER A 125 -12.02 3.58 12.48
CA SER A 125 -12.16 4.07 13.85
C SER A 125 -13.11 5.26 13.89
N THR A 126 -12.94 6.25 13.02
CA THR A 126 -13.76 7.47 13.02
C THR A 126 -14.96 7.41 12.06
N ARG A 127 -15.00 6.39 11.19
CA ARG A 127 -15.95 6.23 10.08
C ARG A 127 -15.92 7.37 9.06
N GLN A 128 -14.84 8.15 9.06
CA GLN A 128 -14.65 9.19 8.06
C GLN A 128 -14.16 8.59 6.75
N LEU A 129 -14.73 9.07 5.66
CA LEU A 129 -14.36 8.73 4.29
C LEU A 129 -13.89 10.00 3.61
N VAL A 130 -12.67 9.99 3.10
CA VAL A 130 -12.13 11.02 2.23
C VAL A 130 -12.15 10.50 0.81
N ILE A 131 -12.81 11.23 -0.08
CA ILE A 131 -12.76 11.01 -1.52
C ILE A 131 -11.77 12.01 -2.08
N LEU A 132 -10.72 11.53 -2.74
CA LEU A 132 -9.70 12.41 -3.29
C LEU A 132 -10.19 13.02 -4.61
N PRO A 133 -9.81 14.28 -4.91
CA PRO A 133 -10.20 14.92 -6.16
C PRO A 133 -9.62 14.17 -7.36
N SER A 134 -10.27 14.25 -8.51
CA SER A 134 -9.71 13.70 -9.76
C SER A 134 -8.57 14.58 -10.28
N ILE A 135 -7.52 13.97 -10.80
CA ILE A 135 -6.41 14.65 -11.49
C ILE A 135 -6.90 15.08 -12.89
N GLN A 136 -7.22 16.36 -13.09
CA GLN A 136 -7.77 16.86 -14.37
C GLN A 136 -6.68 17.16 -15.42
N GLU A 137 -5.50 17.57 -14.96
CA GLU A 137 -4.41 18.08 -15.81
C GLU A 137 -3.52 16.98 -16.44
N SER A 138 -3.94 15.72 -16.34
CA SER A 138 -3.16 14.58 -16.84
C SER A 138 -3.29 14.45 -18.36
N PHE A 139 -2.17 14.50 -19.08
CA PHE A 139 -2.18 14.27 -20.53
C PHE A 139 -2.36 12.78 -20.85
N VAL A 140 -1.96 11.89 -19.94
CA VAL A 140 -2.08 10.42 -20.10
C VAL A 140 -3.55 9.99 -20.15
N LYS A 141 -4.46 10.73 -19.52
CA LYS A 141 -5.90 10.46 -19.58
C LYS A 141 -6.53 10.67 -20.96
N GLY A 142 -5.81 11.30 -21.90
CA GLY A 142 -6.26 11.44 -23.29
C GLY A 142 -6.17 10.15 -24.11
N TYR A 143 -5.47 9.13 -23.63
CA TYR A 143 -5.30 7.85 -24.33
C TYR A 143 -6.43 6.86 -23.99
N PRO A 144 -6.82 5.95 -24.90
CA PRO A 144 -7.99 5.07 -24.72
C PRO A 144 -7.82 3.98 -23.64
N HIS A 145 -6.58 3.60 -23.31
CA HIS A 145 -6.26 2.49 -22.40
C HIS A 145 -5.33 2.94 -21.26
N TYR A 146 -5.76 3.94 -20.50
CA TYR A 146 -5.06 4.36 -19.29
C TYR A 146 -5.64 3.72 -18.02
N PHE A 147 -4.80 3.63 -16.99
CA PHE A 147 -5.21 3.28 -15.63
C PHE A 147 -4.40 4.07 -14.61
N SER A 148 -4.87 4.09 -13.37
CA SER A 148 -4.20 4.77 -12.24
C SER A 148 -3.97 3.80 -11.11
N LEU A 149 -2.75 3.77 -10.58
CA LEU A 149 -2.40 3.04 -9.36
C LEU A 149 -1.99 4.02 -8.26
N TYR A 150 -2.43 3.76 -7.03
CA TYR A 150 -2.17 4.64 -5.90
C TYR A 150 -1.42 3.91 -4.79
N PHE A 151 -0.51 4.64 -4.15
CA PHE A 151 0.29 4.18 -3.03
C PHE A 151 0.19 5.17 -1.87
N ILE A 152 -0.50 4.77 -0.81
CA ILE A 152 -0.53 5.56 0.43
C ILE A 152 0.77 5.36 1.22
N CYS A 153 1.32 6.46 1.69
CA CYS A 153 2.61 6.58 2.37
C CYS A 153 2.49 7.51 3.58
N HIS A 154 3.41 7.39 4.54
CA HIS A 154 3.52 8.26 5.72
C HIS A 154 4.97 8.71 5.86
N ASP A 155 5.20 10.02 5.96
CA ASP A 155 6.50 10.59 6.35
C ASP A 155 6.52 10.75 7.88
N PRO A 156 7.28 9.91 8.62
CA PRO A 156 7.27 9.93 10.07
C PRO A 156 7.95 11.16 10.68
N VAL A 157 8.64 11.99 9.89
CA VAL A 157 9.29 13.21 10.41
C VAL A 157 8.39 14.43 10.29
N SER A 158 7.69 14.60 9.18
CA SER A 158 6.67 15.66 9.05
C SER A 158 5.30 15.23 9.59
N ASP A 159 5.13 13.95 9.94
CA ASP A 159 3.87 13.32 10.31
C ASP A 159 2.76 13.53 9.27
N GLN A 160 3.14 13.49 7.98
CA GLN A 160 2.22 13.70 6.86
C GLN A 160 1.93 12.40 6.13
N TYR A 161 0.65 12.19 5.82
CA TYR A 161 0.24 11.13 4.91
C TYR A 161 0.25 11.67 3.49
N LYS A 162 0.84 10.90 2.58
CA LYS A 162 0.91 11.25 1.15
C LYS A 162 0.37 10.10 0.31
N LEU A 163 -0.15 10.42 -0.87
CA LEU A 163 -0.50 9.43 -1.89
C LEU A 163 0.31 9.71 -3.14
N LEU A 164 1.08 8.71 -3.57
CA LEU A 164 1.65 8.67 -4.91
C LEU A 164 0.62 8.03 -5.84
N CYS A 165 0.22 8.75 -6.89
CA CYS A 165 -0.57 8.24 -8.00
C CYS A 165 0.33 8.10 -9.23
N VAL A 166 0.27 6.94 -9.88
CA VAL A 166 0.93 6.69 -11.16
C VAL A 166 -0.15 6.42 -12.19
N ILE A 167 -0.28 7.33 -13.15
CA ILE A 167 -1.21 7.20 -14.28
C ILE A 167 -0.41 6.64 -15.45
N THR A 168 -0.85 5.52 -16.02
CA THR A 168 -0.13 4.84 -17.11
C THR A 168 -1.08 4.57 -18.27
N ALA A 169 -0.62 4.81 -19.49
CA ALA A 169 -1.24 4.33 -20.72
C ALA A 169 -0.31 3.33 -21.40
N LEU A 170 -0.89 2.23 -21.88
CA LEU A 170 -0.20 1.20 -22.66
C LEU A 170 -0.67 1.29 -24.11
N LEU A 171 0.26 1.53 -25.03
CA LEU A 171 -0.01 1.60 -26.46
C LEU A 171 0.39 0.26 -27.07
N SER A 172 -0.60 -0.58 -27.36
CA SER A 172 -0.35 -1.83 -28.08
C SER A 172 -0.03 -1.53 -29.54
N ARG A 173 1.01 -2.19 -30.05
CA ARG A 173 1.35 -2.20 -31.48
C ARG A 173 0.85 -3.47 -32.18
N GLU A 174 0.17 -4.35 -31.45
CA GLU A 174 -0.38 -5.59 -32.00
C GLU A 174 -1.56 -5.28 -32.93
N GLY A 175 -1.53 -5.86 -34.13
CA GLY A 175 -2.60 -5.72 -35.13
C GLY A 175 -2.53 -4.45 -35.98
N LEU A 176 -1.54 -3.57 -35.75
CA LEU A 176 -1.26 -2.42 -36.62
C LEU A 176 -0.57 -2.86 -37.91
N ASP A 177 -0.85 -2.16 -39.01
CA ASP A 177 -0.10 -2.35 -40.26
C ASP A 177 1.33 -1.76 -40.17
N GLU A 178 2.17 -2.04 -41.16
CA GLU A 178 3.57 -1.59 -41.13
C GLU A 178 3.71 -0.06 -41.21
N GLN A 179 2.75 0.62 -41.83
CA GLN A 179 2.77 2.08 -41.94
C GLN A 179 2.40 2.72 -40.60
N GLU A 180 1.37 2.21 -39.93
CA GLU A 180 0.96 2.61 -38.57
C GLU A 180 2.06 2.37 -37.53
N LYS A 181 2.79 1.25 -37.64
CA LYS A 181 3.94 0.96 -36.77
C LYS A 181 5.08 1.95 -36.98
N GLU A 182 5.34 2.35 -38.22
CA GLU A 182 6.38 3.32 -38.56
C GLU A 182 6.01 4.72 -38.04
N GLU A 183 4.76 5.13 -38.18
CA GLU A 183 4.25 6.38 -37.61
C GLU A 183 4.34 6.40 -36.07
N LEU A 184 4.03 5.27 -35.42
CA LEU A 184 4.08 5.12 -33.96
C LEU A 184 5.47 4.77 -33.42
N ALA A 185 6.48 4.59 -34.27
CA ALA A 185 7.83 4.16 -33.88
C ALA A 185 8.49 5.15 -32.91
N SER A 186 8.21 6.45 -33.09
CA SER A 186 8.71 7.54 -32.25
C SER A 186 7.98 7.69 -30.91
N VAL A 187 6.81 7.07 -30.76
CA VAL A 187 5.99 7.13 -29.54
C VAL A 187 6.32 5.93 -28.64
N PRO A 188 6.65 6.15 -27.35
CA PRO A 188 6.95 5.06 -26.44
C PRO A 188 5.70 4.20 -26.18
N GLU A 189 5.88 2.87 -26.13
CA GLU A 189 4.79 1.91 -25.89
C GLU A 189 4.14 2.07 -24.51
N THR A 190 4.89 2.62 -23.55
CA THR A 190 4.39 2.98 -22.23
C THR A 190 4.56 4.48 -22.04
N ILE A 191 3.49 5.13 -21.57
CA ILE A 191 3.50 6.52 -21.15
C ILE A 191 3.02 6.57 -19.71
N SER A 192 3.74 7.23 -18.83
CA SER A 192 3.27 7.42 -17.45
C SER A 192 3.53 8.81 -16.88
N GLU A 193 2.70 9.17 -15.90
CA GLU A 193 2.77 10.37 -15.10
C GLU A 193 2.69 10.02 -13.62
N HIS A 194 3.35 10.83 -12.80
CA HIS A 194 3.42 10.65 -11.36
C HIS A 194 2.90 11.91 -10.67
N TRP A 195 2.02 11.70 -9.70
CA TRP A 195 1.34 12.76 -8.95
C TRP A 195 1.39 12.45 -7.46
N VAL A 196 1.60 13.46 -6.64
CA VAL A 196 1.60 13.35 -5.19
C VAL A 196 0.46 14.18 -4.62
N PHE A 197 -0.29 13.61 -3.69
CA PHE A 197 -1.30 14.30 -2.89
C PHE A 197 -0.87 14.27 -1.43
N VAL A 198 -0.80 15.43 -0.78
CA VAL A 198 -0.61 15.52 0.67
C VAL A 198 -1.98 15.54 1.34
N LEU A 199 -2.20 14.62 2.28
CA LEU A 199 -3.49 14.47 2.96
C LEU A 199 -3.63 15.53 4.06
N GLU A 200 -4.08 16.72 3.67
CA GLU A 200 -4.34 17.85 4.55
C GLU A 200 -5.59 18.64 4.12
N ALA A 201 -6.02 19.58 4.96
CA ALA A 201 -7.17 20.43 4.65
C ALA A 201 -6.88 21.30 3.42
N GLY A 202 -7.67 21.14 2.35
CA GLY A 202 -7.44 21.84 1.09
C GLY A 202 -6.31 21.25 0.23
N GLY A 203 -5.81 20.05 0.56
CA GLY A 203 -4.77 19.37 -0.22
C GLY A 203 -5.15 19.21 -1.69
N SER A 204 -4.14 19.28 -2.56
CA SER A 204 -4.29 19.18 -4.01
C SER A 204 -3.25 18.23 -4.61
N TRP A 205 -3.48 17.79 -5.83
CA TRP A 205 -2.52 16.98 -6.58
C TRP A 205 -1.41 17.86 -7.12
N LYS A 206 -0.17 17.46 -6.84
CA LYS A 206 1.04 18.06 -7.40
C LYS A 206 1.72 17.05 -8.31
N ARG A 207 2.08 17.46 -9.52
CA ARG A 207 2.84 16.61 -10.44
C ARG A 207 4.28 16.46 -9.93
N VAL A 208 4.80 15.24 -9.92
CA VAL A 208 6.22 14.98 -9.63
C VAL A 208 7.06 15.53 -10.78
N ALA A 209 8.27 16.03 -10.49
CA ALA A 209 9.13 16.70 -11.46
C ALA A 209 9.28 15.92 -12.77
N LYS A 210 9.28 16.64 -13.91
CA LYS A 210 9.29 16.09 -15.27
C LYS A 210 10.57 15.30 -15.62
N ASP A 211 11.61 15.39 -14.80
CA ASP A 211 12.93 14.84 -15.10
C ASP A 211 13.02 13.33 -14.85
N PHE A 212 12.01 12.72 -14.21
CA PHE A 212 11.91 11.27 -14.16
C PHE A 212 11.43 10.74 -15.53
N GLN A 213 12.39 10.50 -16.42
CA GLN A 213 12.17 10.25 -17.85
C GLN A 213 11.91 8.78 -18.24
N THR A 214 11.62 7.89 -17.29
CA THR A 214 11.41 6.47 -17.63
C THR A 214 9.96 6.06 -17.40
N PRO A 215 9.14 6.08 -18.48
CA PRO A 215 7.80 5.53 -18.43
C PRO A 215 7.82 4.09 -17.93
N HIS A 216 6.87 3.79 -17.07
CA HIS A 216 6.68 2.46 -16.51
C HIS A 216 5.25 2.30 -16.05
N HIS A 217 4.79 1.06 -16.08
CA HIS A 217 3.52 0.68 -15.50
C HIS A 217 3.76 -0.05 -14.17
N PRO A 218 3.22 0.44 -13.06
CA PRO A 218 3.52 -0.10 -11.75
C PRO A 218 2.71 -1.35 -11.42
N SER A 219 3.31 -2.25 -10.66
CA SER A 219 2.66 -3.38 -10.01
C SER A 219 2.13 -2.98 -8.63
N ARG A 220 1.19 -3.76 -8.09
CA ARG A 220 0.69 -3.63 -6.72
C ARG A 220 1.70 -4.08 -5.65
N LEU A 221 2.79 -4.72 -6.08
CA LEU A 221 3.85 -5.22 -5.21
C LEU A 221 4.69 -4.06 -4.68
N GLN A 222 4.51 -3.75 -3.40
CA GLN A 222 5.15 -2.63 -2.73
C GLN A 222 5.66 -2.99 -1.34
N VAL A 223 6.70 -2.28 -0.89
CA VAL A 223 7.16 -2.27 0.49
C VAL A 223 7.57 -0.85 0.86
N THR A 224 7.33 -0.44 2.10
CA THR A 224 7.84 0.85 2.61
C THR A 224 8.88 0.56 3.67
N MET A 225 10.05 1.16 3.53
CA MET A 225 11.17 0.94 4.44
C MET A 225 11.99 2.23 4.58
N LYS A 226 12.32 2.61 5.81
CA LYS A 226 13.15 3.80 6.11
C LYS A 226 12.72 5.06 5.34
N ASN A 227 11.41 5.33 5.33
CA ASN A 227 10.80 6.48 4.65
C ASN A 227 10.86 6.49 3.11
N VAL A 228 11.14 5.34 2.51
CA VAL A 228 11.15 5.17 1.06
C VAL A 228 10.10 4.11 0.70
N LEU A 229 9.20 4.46 -0.22
CA LEU A 229 8.30 3.52 -0.86
C LEU A 229 9.06 2.83 -2.00
N TYR A 230 9.03 1.51 -2.02
CA TYR A 230 9.53 0.72 -3.13
C TYR A 230 8.37 -0.04 -3.78
N TYR A 231 8.34 -0.08 -5.10
CA TYR A 231 7.39 -0.88 -5.86
C TYR A 231 8.02 -1.46 -7.11
N LEU A 232 7.52 -2.61 -7.56
CA LEU A 232 7.93 -3.19 -8.84
C LEU A 232 7.14 -2.54 -9.98
N ALA A 233 7.78 -2.35 -11.12
CA ALA A 233 7.17 -1.82 -12.33
C ALA A 233 7.81 -2.43 -13.58
N PHE A 234 7.26 -2.10 -14.74
CA PHE A 234 7.71 -2.62 -16.03
C PHE A 234 7.73 -1.49 -17.09
N THR A 235 8.77 -1.43 -17.92
CA THR A 235 9.09 -0.25 -18.75
C THR A 235 8.76 -0.36 -20.24
N ASP A 236 8.43 -1.54 -20.77
CA ASP A 236 8.29 -1.80 -22.21
C ASP A 236 7.47 -3.08 -22.54
N SER A 237 7.22 -3.36 -23.83
CA SER A 237 6.66 -4.64 -24.31
C SER A 237 7.52 -5.85 -23.94
N SER A 238 8.83 -5.67 -23.75
CA SER A 238 9.74 -6.72 -23.30
C SER A 238 9.53 -7.11 -21.83
N GLN A 239 8.65 -6.39 -21.10
CA GLN A 239 8.33 -6.60 -19.69
C GLN A 239 9.58 -6.55 -18.81
N THR A 240 10.51 -5.63 -19.12
CA THR A 240 11.70 -5.42 -18.28
C THR A 240 11.26 -4.98 -16.90
N CYS A 241 11.45 -5.85 -15.91
CA CYS A 241 11.09 -5.56 -14.53
C CYS A 241 12.10 -4.60 -13.89
N VAL A 242 11.58 -3.57 -13.23
CA VAL A 242 12.36 -2.55 -12.53
C VAL A 242 11.85 -2.40 -11.09
N LEU A 243 12.76 -2.06 -10.19
CA LEU A 243 12.43 -1.64 -8.84
C LEU A 243 12.48 -0.11 -8.81
N VAL A 244 11.36 0.51 -8.47
CA VAL A 244 11.24 1.96 -8.33
C VAL A 244 11.25 2.31 -6.85
N SER A 245 12.00 3.35 -6.49
CA SER A 245 11.96 3.96 -5.17
C SER A 245 11.34 5.35 -5.26
N PHE A 246 10.50 5.68 -4.30
CA PHE A 246 9.94 6.99 -4.08
C PHE A 246 10.31 7.45 -2.67
N ASP A 247 11.15 8.49 -2.57
CA ASP A 247 11.43 9.14 -1.29
C ASP A 247 10.20 9.94 -0.88
N ILE A 248 9.59 9.56 0.24
CA ILE A 248 8.30 10.12 0.67
C ILE A 248 8.46 11.60 1.05
N ARG A 249 9.65 12.01 1.53
CA ARG A 249 9.88 13.39 1.95
C ARG A 249 10.25 14.28 0.77
N SER A 250 11.30 13.93 0.02
CA SER A 250 11.75 14.76 -1.11
C SER A 250 10.82 14.65 -2.32
N GLU A 251 9.93 13.65 -2.35
CA GLU A 251 9.03 13.34 -3.46
C GLU A 251 9.79 12.97 -4.74
N GLU A 252 11.03 12.49 -4.59
CA GLU A 252 11.90 12.11 -5.68
C GLU A 252 11.75 10.62 -6.04
N LEU A 253 11.73 10.35 -7.33
CA LEU A 253 11.71 9.00 -7.89
C LEU A 253 13.10 8.60 -8.36
N SER A 254 13.44 7.34 -8.12
CA SER A 254 14.65 6.71 -8.66
C SER A 254 14.31 5.27 -9.05
N MET A 255 15.12 4.68 -9.92
CA MET A 255 14.87 3.33 -10.40
C MET A 255 16.15 2.54 -10.61
N ILE A 256 16.03 1.23 -10.42
CA ILE A 256 17.07 0.26 -10.74
C ILE A 256 16.46 -0.92 -11.52
N LYS A 257 17.14 -1.38 -12.56
CA LYS A 257 16.72 -2.56 -13.32
C LYS A 257 16.99 -3.81 -12.49
N LEU A 258 16.09 -4.79 -12.56
CA LEU A 258 16.35 -6.09 -11.95
C LEU A 258 17.41 -6.84 -12.79
N PRO A 259 18.30 -7.61 -12.15
CA PRO A 259 19.25 -8.44 -12.88
C PRO A 259 18.52 -9.52 -13.70
N PRO A 260 18.92 -9.77 -14.96
CA PRO A 260 18.30 -10.80 -15.78
C PRO A 260 18.79 -12.23 -15.46
N PRO A 261 17.95 -13.25 -15.73
CA PRO A 261 16.54 -13.13 -16.13
C PRO A 261 15.63 -12.93 -14.90
N PRO A 262 14.74 -11.91 -14.87
CA PRO A 262 13.71 -11.86 -13.85
C PRO A 262 12.67 -12.95 -14.12
N GLY A 263 12.26 -13.69 -13.09
CA GLY A 263 11.16 -14.62 -13.20
C GLY A 263 9.80 -13.94 -13.38
N LYS A 264 8.79 -14.75 -13.68
CA LYS A 264 7.40 -14.30 -13.92
C LYS A 264 6.62 -14.06 -12.63
N ARG A 265 7.05 -14.66 -11.51
CA ARG A 265 6.36 -14.61 -10.22
C ARG A 265 7.26 -13.98 -9.17
N LEU A 266 6.98 -12.71 -8.91
CA LEU A 266 7.78 -11.87 -8.03
C LEU A 266 6.97 -11.42 -6.82
N ALA A 267 7.64 -11.26 -5.69
CA ALA A 267 7.13 -10.56 -4.53
C ALA A 267 8.20 -9.58 -4.03
N LEU A 268 7.77 -8.50 -3.38
CA LEU A 268 8.67 -7.53 -2.78
C LEU A 268 8.59 -7.66 -1.26
N ILE A 269 9.73 -7.88 -0.61
CA ILE A 269 9.79 -8.18 0.82
C ILE A 269 10.86 -7.35 1.53
N ASN A 270 10.69 -7.20 2.85
CA ASN A 270 11.75 -6.76 3.73
C ASN A 270 12.57 -7.98 4.17
N TYR A 271 13.84 -8.01 3.79
CA TYR A 271 14.78 -9.06 4.16
C TYR A 271 15.94 -8.46 4.95
N GLY A 272 15.93 -8.67 6.28
CA GLY A 272 16.99 -8.19 7.16
C GLY A 272 17.17 -6.67 7.17
N GLY A 273 16.11 -5.89 6.97
CA GLY A 273 16.18 -4.43 6.87
C GLY A 273 16.69 -3.90 5.53
N LYS A 274 16.73 -4.77 4.51
CA LYS A 274 17.00 -4.44 3.11
C LYS A 274 15.79 -4.79 2.26
N VAL A 275 15.63 -4.09 1.13
CA VAL A 275 14.61 -4.43 0.14
C VAL A 275 15.09 -5.62 -0.66
N ALA A 276 14.24 -6.63 -0.81
CA ALA A 276 14.54 -7.77 -1.63
C ALA A 276 13.36 -8.17 -2.52
N VAL A 277 13.68 -8.60 -3.74
CA VAL A 277 12.76 -9.23 -4.66
C VAL A 277 12.85 -10.73 -4.47
N PHE A 278 11.72 -11.33 -4.15
CA PHE A 278 11.55 -12.77 -3.95
C PHE A 278 10.95 -13.35 -5.24
N ASP A 279 11.78 -14.04 -6.01
CA ASP A 279 11.39 -14.71 -7.24
C ASP A 279 11.12 -16.20 -6.96
N PHE A 280 9.85 -16.57 -7.09
CA PHE A 280 9.37 -17.92 -6.80
C PHE A 280 8.81 -18.60 -8.06
N SER A 281 9.31 -18.18 -9.23
CA SER A 281 8.87 -18.74 -10.52
C SER A 281 9.13 -20.24 -10.61
N LEU A 282 10.28 -20.70 -10.10
CA LEU A 282 10.71 -22.10 -10.13
C LEU A 282 10.34 -22.88 -8.86
N LEU A 283 9.58 -22.28 -7.93
CA LEU A 283 9.27 -22.89 -6.64
C LEU A 283 8.46 -24.18 -6.80
N LYS A 284 7.49 -24.18 -7.72
CA LYS A 284 6.65 -25.36 -7.98
C LYS A 284 7.38 -26.45 -8.76
N GLU A 285 8.16 -26.05 -9.75
CA GLU A 285 8.80 -26.97 -10.68
C GLU A 285 9.97 -27.67 -9.99
N ASN A 286 10.84 -26.90 -9.34
CA ASN A 286 12.13 -27.39 -8.86
C ASN A 286 12.38 -27.11 -7.37
N GLY A 287 11.41 -26.52 -6.65
CA GLY A 287 11.59 -26.12 -5.25
C GLY A 287 12.50 -24.91 -5.07
N LEU A 288 12.85 -24.20 -6.15
CA LEU A 288 13.84 -23.12 -6.14
C LEU A 288 13.19 -21.75 -6.00
N VAL A 289 13.87 -20.88 -5.25
CA VAL A 289 13.54 -19.47 -5.10
C VAL A 289 14.83 -18.67 -5.22
N ASP A 290 14.81 -17.61 -6.01
CA ASP A 290 15.89 -16.62 -6.01
C ASP A 290 15.48 -15.39 -5.20
N LEU A 291 16.35 -15.01 -4.27
CA LEU A 291 16.22 -13.80 -3.48
C LEU A 291 17.25 -12.79 -3.98
N TRP A 292 16.77 -11.71 -4.57
CA TRP A 292 17.57 -10.59 -5.05
C TRP A 292 17.52 -9.46 -4.03
N VAL A 293 18.63 -9.19 -3.34
CA VAL A 293 18.71 -8.18 -2.29
C VAL A 293 19.42 -6.95 -2.82
N VAL A 294 18.85 -5.77 -2.60
CA VAL A 294 19.53 -4.50 -2.91
C VAL A 294 20.63 -4.28 -1.88
N GLU A 295 21.89 -4.26 -2.32
CA GLU A 295 23.04 -3.99 -1.46
C GLU A 295 23.34 -2.50 -1.40
N HIS A 296 23.47 -1.86 -2.57
CA HIS A 296 23.74 -0.44 -2.70
C HIS A 296 22.86 0.18 -3.78
N TRP A 297 21.84 0.95 -3.35
CA TRP A 297 20.87 1.58 -4.26
C TRP A 297 21.55 2.50 -5.30
N ARG A 298 22.46 3.38 -4.85
CA ARG A 298 23.13 4.36 -5.71
C ARG A 298 24.03 3.70 -6.77
N ASN A 299 24.69 2.62 -6.40
CA ASN A 299 25.55 1.86 -7.30
C ASN A 299 24.76 0.84 -8.14
N LYS A 300 23.45 0.72 -7.92
CA LYS A 300 22.57 -0.27 -8.56
C LYS A 300 23.06 -1.71 -8.36
N GLU A 301 23.61 -1.98 -7.18
CA GLU A 301 24.19 -3.29 -6.83
C GLU A 301 23.18 -4.21 -6.18
N TRP A 302 23.18 -5.46 -6.64
CA TRP A 302 22.34 -6.54 -6.16
C TRP A 302 23.19 -7.72 -5.68
N SER A 303 22.73 -8.41 -4.65
CA SER A 303 23.21 -9.76 -4.33
C SER A 303 22.10 -10.77 -4.61
N ARG A 304 22.49 -11.98 -5.03
CA ARG A 304 21.56 -13.10 -5.26
C ARG A 304 21.81 -14.19 -4.25
N LYS A 305 20.74 -14.71 -3.66
CA LYS A 305 20.76 -15.94 -2.87
C LYS A 305 19.71 -16.90 -3.40
N THR A 306 20.11 -18.10 -3.76
CA THR A 306 19.18 -19.16 -4.15
C THR A 306 18.82 -19.97 -2.92
N LEU A 307 17.52 -20.08 -2.65
CA LEU A 307 16.94 -20.93 -1.61
C LEU A 307 16.30 -22.14 -2.30
N PHE A 308 16.31 -23.29 -1.63
CA PHE A 308 15.71 -24.51 -2.15
C PHE A 308 14.88 -25.21 -1.08
N LEU A 309 13.71 -25.71 -1.48
CA LEU A 309 12.95 -26.67 -0.71
C LEU A 309 13.55 -28.05 -0.89
N GLN A 310 13.62 -28.82 0.20
CA GLN A 310 14.00 -30.22 0.09
C GLN A 310 12.91 -31.02 -0.63
N PRO A 311 13.24 -32.13 -1.32
CA PRO A 311 12.25 -32.96 -2.01
C PRO A 311 11.08 -33.40 -1.10
N CYS A 312 11.36 -33.69 0.17
CA CYS A 312 10.35 -34.05 1.17
C CYS A 312 9.37 -32.91 1.49
N GLN A 313 9.70 -31.66 1.18
CA GLN A 313 8.90 -30.46 1.42
C GLN A 313 8.09 -30.01 0.18
N MET A 314 8.31 -30.64 -0.98
CA MET A 314 7.66 -30.23 -2.23
C MET A 314 6.13 -30.32 -2.19
N HIS A 315 5.58 -31.22 -1.36
CA HIS A 315 4.15 -31.35 -1.13
C HIS A 315 3.50 -30.07 -0.53
N LEU A 316 4.30 -29.17 0.07
CA LEU A 316 3.81 -27.91 0.63
C LEU A 316 3.42 -26.89 -0.45
N VAL A 317 3.97 -27.00 -1.66
CA VAL A 317 3.80 -26.01 -2.73
C VAL A 317 3.01 -26.52 -3.93
N THR A 318 2.78 -27.83 -4.03
CA THR A 318 2.02 -28.46 -5.12
C THR A 318 0.59 -27.94 -5.20
N HIS A 319 -0.04 -27.64 -4.07
CA HIS A 319 -1.43 -27.17 -4.00
C HIS A 319 -1.59 -25.65 -3.88
N CYS A 320 -0.50 -24.87 -3.81
CA CYS A 320 -0.59 -23.41 -3.72
C CYS A 320 -0.89 -22.80 -5.09
N PHE A 321 -1.99 -22.07 -5.25
CA PHE A 321 -2.20 -21.25 -6.46
C PHE A 321 -1.69 -19.83 -6.19
N PHE A 322 -0.62 -19.44 -6.89
CA PHE A 322 -0.13 -18.06 -6.88
C PHE A 322 -0.75 -17.36 -8.09
N THR A 323 -1.74 -16.50 -7.83
CA THR A 323 -2.39 -15.64 -8.84
C THR A 323 -1.74 -14.28 -8.89
#